data_AF-A0A316GGA5-F1
#
_entry.id   AF-A0A316GGA5-F1
#
_cell.length_a   1.000
_cell.length_b   1.000
_cell.length_c   1.000
_cell.angle_alpha   90.00
_cell.angle_beta   90.00
_cell.angle_gamma   90.00
#
_symmetry.space_group_name_H-M   'P 1'
#
loop_
_entity.id
_entity.type
_entity.pdbx_description
1 polymer ?
#
loop_
_entity_poly.entity_id
_entity_poly.type
_entity_poly.pdbx_seq_one_letter_code
_entity_poly.pdbx_strand_id
1 'polypeptide(L)'
;MERSEEIMRMNGVRLAERVVPVPKSISHSAQLMLHGSVSKDGIPINASYEMPMPDDHDAWRRLRSATDAHYASMLKAHRSDVAARATAAQIGSATVHIATPSDLRNSEIVYIDLHGGAFVFGGGNACRENARSIADLHGIRCYGIDYRMPPDHPFPAALDDCLSVYRYAVQKYGADHVIIGGRSAGGNLALATALRAQDEGLTLPACLILLSPEIDLTESGDSFSANRTLDVNLPNPLISANQLYANGADLAHPYLSPLFGTFTATFPPTFIQSGTRDLFLSNAVRLHRKLCKAAVVTELHVFEAMPHGGFGGTEEDEEIAQEVGRFLRANVRGMPDSSVR
;
A
#
# COMPACT_ATOMS: atom_id res chain seq x y z
N MET A 1 20.39 -7.51 37.97
CA MET A 1 20.77 -6.31 37.22
C MET A 1 21.93 -6.62 36.27
N GLU A 2 23.07 -7.11 36.77
CA GLU A 2 24.19 -7.53 35.88
C GLU A 2 23.82 -8.66 34.91
N ARG A 3 23.13 -9.71 35.36
CA ARG A 3 22.70 -10.82 34.48
C ARG A 3 21.65 -10.40 33.44
N SER A 4 20.80 -9.42 33.76
CA SER A 4 19.83 -8.87 32.81
C SER A 4 20.49 -7.95 31.77
N GLU A 5 21.50 -7.18 32.18
CA GLU A 5 22.32 -6.37 31.27
C GLU A 5 23.21 -7.25 30.37
N GLU A 6 23.74 -8.36 30.89
CA GLU A 6 24.53 -9.33 30.13
C GLU A 6 23.70 -10.07 29.08
N ILE A 7 22.43 -10.41 29.39
CA ILE A 7 21.48 -10.98 28.41
C ILE A 7 21.16 -9.98 27.29
N MET A 8 21.17 -8.67 27.56
CA MET A 8 20.97 -7.63 26.55
C MET A 8 22.21 -7.34 25.69
N ARG A 9 23.40 -7.90 25.99
CA ARG A 9 24.63 -7.66 25.21
C ARG A 9 24.61 -8.32 23.83
N MET A 10 23.86 -9.41 23.64
CA MET A 10 23.62 -9.98 22.31
C MET A 10 22.22 -9.58 21.84
N ASN A 11 22.14 -8.44 21.15
CA ASN A 11 20.90 -7.84 20.68
C ASN A 11 20.41 -8.47 19.35
N GLY A 12 20.22 -9.80 19.31
CA GLY A 12 19.66 -10.49 18.13
C GLY A 12 20.07 -11.95 17.92
N VAL A 13 19.63 -12.53 16.80
CA VAL A 13 19.92 -13.91 16.36
C VAL A 13 20.90 -13.89 15.19
N ARG A 14 22.00 -14.65 15.29
CA ARG A 14 22.92 -14.84 14.16
C ARG A 14 22.38 -15.91 13.21
N LEU A 15 22.22 -15.55 11.94
CA LEU A 15 21.82 -16.47 10.88
C LEU A 15 23.02 -16.78 9.99
N ALA A 16 23.17 -18.04 9.60
CA ALA A 16 24.13 -18.42 8.56
C ALA A 16 23.60 -18.01 7.18
N GLU A 17 24.52 -17.69 6.27
CA GLU A 17 24.19 -17.46 4.86
C GLU A 17 23.51 -18.70 4.26
N ARG A 18 22.41 -18.48 3.53
CA ARG A 18 21.60 -19.55 2.95
C ARG A 18 20.89 -19.09 1.69
N VAL A 19 20.70 -20.01 0.76
CA VAL A 19 19.79 -19.84 -0.38
C VAL A 19 18.40 -20.27 0.06
N VAL A 20 17.42 -19.36 -0.04
CA VAL A 20 16.01 -19.69 0.23
C VAL A 20 15.35 -20.08 -1.10
N PRO A 21 14.98 -21.36 -1.31
CA PRO A 21 14.51 -21.84 -2.60
C PRO A 21 13.12 -21.28 -2.93
N VAL A 22 12.78 -21.14 -4.21
CA VAL A 22 11.40 -20.90 -4.65
C VAL A 22 10.56 -22.13 -4.27
N PRO A 23 9.46 -21.98 -3.50
CA PRO A 23 8.71 -23.13 -3.03
C PRO A 23 7.79 -23.67 -4.12
N LYS A 24 7.49 -24.97 -4.05
CA LYS A 24 6.58 -25.65 -4.98
C LYS A 24 5.10 -25.48 -4.62
N SER A 25 4.80 -24.81 -3.51
CA SER A 25 3.44 -24.60 -3.00
C SER A 25 2.71 -23.42 -3.64
N ILE A 26 3.39 -22.62 -4.45
CA ILE A 26 2.81 -21.49 -5.20
C ILE A 26 2.64 -21.88 -6.68
N SER A 27 1.80 -21.15 -7.40
CA SER A 27 1.50 -21.35 -8.81
C SER A 27 2.76 -21.33 -9.68
N HIS A 28 2.70 -21.98 -10.84
CA HIS A 28 3.85 -22.00 -11.76
C HIS A 28 4.21 -20.58 -12.24
N SER A 29 3.21 -19.71 -12.44
CA SER A 29 3.42 -18.33 -12.84
C SER A 29 4.10 -17.50 -11.75
N ALA A 30 3.73 -17.69 -10.47
CA ALA A 30 4.43 -17.09 -9.34
C ALA A 30 5.88 -17.58 -9.20
N GLN A 31 6.13 -18.87 -9.42
CA GLN A 31 7.49 -19.42 -9.46
C GLN A 31 8.34 -18.78 -10.56
N LEU A 32 7.78 -18.64 -11.78
CA LEU A 32 8.46 -17.99 -12.91
C LEU A 32 8.78 -16.53 -12.62
N MET A 33 7.85 -15.79 -11.99
CA MET A 33 8.12 -14.41 -11.58
C MET A 33 9.30 -14.35 -10.60
N LEU A 34 9.28 -15.14 -9.52
CA LEU A 34 10.38 -15.14 -8.54
C LEU A 34 11.73 -15.52 -9.17
N HIS A 35 11.74 -16.49 -10.08
CA HIS A 35 12.95 -16.85 -10.83
C HIS A 35 13.43 -15.74 -11.78
N GLY A 36 12.51 -15.00 -12.39
CA GLY A 36 12.82 -13.88 -13.29
C GLY A 36 13.31 -12.62 -12.56
N SER A 37 13.03 -12.49 -11.26
CA SER A 37 13.36 -11.30 -10.46
C SER A 37 14.72 -11.35 -9.78
N VAL A 38 15.52 -12.40 -10.02
CA VAL A 38 16.88 -12.56 -9.48
C VAL A 38 17.91 -12.73 -10.59
N SER A 39 19.16 -12.33 -10.32
CA SER A 39 20.30 -12.54 -11.21
C SER A 39 20.72 -14.02 -11.25
N LYS A 40 21.68 -14.36 -12.11
CA LYS A 40 22.27 -15.71 -12.17
C LYS A 40 22.89 -16.15 -10.84
N ASP A 41 23.33 -15.19 -10.02
CA ASP A 41 23.92 -15.43 -8.70
C ASP A 41 22.86 -15.41 -7.58
N GLY A 42 21.57 -15.29 -7.92
CA GLY A 42 20.46 -15.32 -6.96
C GLY A 42 20.21 -14.00 -6.23
N ILE A 43 20.82 -12.90 -6.68
CA ILE A 43 20.63 -11.56 -6.08
C ILE A 43 19.40 -10.90 -6.72
N PRO A 44 18.45 -10.33 -5.95
CA PRO A 44 17.32 -9.60 -6.52
C PRO A 44 17.78 -8.50 -7.47
N ILE A 45 17.16 -8.42 -8.66
CA ILE A 45 17.51 -7.40 -9.66
C ILE A 45 17.29 -6.00 -9.07
N ASN A 46 16.23 -5.83 -8.30
CA ASN A 46 15.91 -4.55 -7.66
C ASN A 46 16.90 -4.14 -6.56
N ALA A 47 17.76 -5.05 -6.09
CA ALA A 47 18.79 -4.71 -5.10
C ALA A 47 19.92 -3.86 -5.70
N SER A 48 19.99 -3.75 -7.03
CA SER A 48 20.95 -2.91 -7.74
C SER A 48 20.57 -1.42 -7.77
N TYR A 49 19.33 -1.07 -7.40
CA TYR A 49 18.89 0.32 -7.33
C TYR A 49 19.17 0.90 -5.93
N GLU A 50 19.83 2.05 -5.90
CA GLU A 50 20.07 2.81 -4.68
C GLU A 50 19.17 4.05 -4.64
N MET A 51 18.55 4.29 -3.48
CA MET A 51 17.81 5.51 -3.24
C MET A 51 18.80 6.68 -3.03
N PRO A 52 18.54 7.87 -3.59
CA PRO A 52 19.35 9.05 -3.31
C PRO A 52 19.34 9.38 -1.82
N MET A 53 20.31 10.19 -1.37
CA MET A 53 20.25 10.78 -0.02
C MET A 53 19.00 11.67 0.12
N PRO A 54 18.40 11.81 1.31
CA PRO A 54 17.15 12.55 1.49
C PRO A 54 17.25 14.01 1.03
N ASP A 55 18.42 14.63 1.15
CA ASP A 55 18.68 16.03 0.80
C ASP A 55 19.05 16.26 -0.68
N ASP A 56 19.30 15.20 -1.46
CA ASP A 56 19.54 15.31 -2.91
C ASP A 56 18.21 15.37 -3.69
N HIS A 57 17.50 16.49 -3.51
CA HIS A 57 16.19 16.71 -4.12
C HIS A 57 16.22 16.61 -5.65
N ASP A 58 17.32 16.98 -6.30
CA ASP A 58 17.44 16.90 -7.75
C ASP A 58 17.60 15.45 -8.23
N ALA A 59 18.33 14.61 -7.50
CA ALA A 59 18.36 13.18 -7.78
C ALA A 59 16.98 12.53 -7.57
N TRP A 60 16.26 12.90 -6.51
CA TRP A 60 14.90 12.42 -6.28
C TRP A 60 13.94 12.79 -7.40
N ARG A 61 13.97 14.04 -7.89
CA ARG A 61 13.14 14.45 -9.04
C ARG A 61 13.47 13.67 -10.32
N ARG A 62 14.76 13.42 -10.60
CA ARG A 62 15.18 12.60 -11.74
C ARG A 62 14.71 11.16 -11.62
N LEU A 63 14.90 10.55 -10.44
CA LEU A 63 14.49 9.18 -10.17
C LEU A 63 12.96 9.03 -10.25
N ARG A 64 12.21 9.99 -9.72
CA ARG A 64 10.73 10.02 -9.81
C ARG A 64 10.26 10.02 -11.25
N SER A 65 10.78 10.91 -12.08
CA SER A 65 10.43 10.99 -13.50
C SER A 65 10.66 9.67 -14.25
N ALA A 66 11.81 9.03 -14.01
CA ALA A 66 12.13 7.74 -14.63
C ALA A 66 11.22 6.60 -14.13
N THR A 67 10.98 6.54 -12.83
CA THR A 67 10.17 5.48 -12.18
C THR A 67 8.70 5.59 -12.57
N ASP A 68 8.12 6.78 -12.57
CA ASP A 68 6.71 7.00 -12.94
C ASP A 68 6.44 6.63 -14.40
N ALA A 69 7.39 6.95 -15.30
CA ALA A 69 7.32 6.55 -16.70
C ALA A 69 7.34 5.02 -16.86
N HIS A 70 8.19 4.33 -16.09
CA HIS A 70 8.26 2.88 -16.08
C HIS A 70 6.96 2.25 -15.53
N TYR A 71 6.44 2.74 -14.40
CA TYR A 71 5.19 2.27 -13.80
C TYR A 71 4.01 2.44 -14.75
N ALA A 72 3.87 3.60 -15.38
CA ALA A 72 2.80 3.83 -16.34
C ALA A 72 2.86 2.86 -17.52
N SER A 73 4.06 2.56 -18.04
CA SER A 73 4.24 1.58 -19.12
C SER A 73 3.88 0.16 -18.67
N MET A 74 4.33 -0.23 -17.48
CA MET A 74 4.06 -1.56 -16.90
C MET A 74 2.56 -1.77 -16.67
N LEU A 75 1.89 -0.84 -16.00
CA LEU A 75 0.44 -0.92 -15.74
C LEU A 75 -0.35 -1.01 -17.05
N LYS A 76 -0.01 -0.18 -18.04
CA LYS A 76 -0.66 -0.23 -19.35
C LYS A 76 -0.47 -1.56 -20.08
N ALA A 77 0.69 -2.20 -19.92
CA ALA A 77 0.97 -3.50 -20.54
C ALA A 77 0.22 -4.65 -19.84
N HIS A 78 0.12 -4.64 -18.51
CA HIS A 78 -0.53 -5.71 -17.72
C HIS A 78 -2.07 -5.61 -17.73
N ARG A 79 -2.62 -4.49 -18.18
CA ARG A 79 -4.05 -4.14 -18.09
C ARG A 79 -4.56 -3.51 -19.39
N SER A 80 -4.15 -4.08 -20.53
CA SER A 80 -4.52 -3.57 -21.85
C SER A 80 -6.03 -3.65 -22.15
N ASP A 81 -6.76 -4.43 -21.36
CA ASP A 81 -8.20 -4.66 -21.42
C ASP A 81 -9.04 -3.66 -20.60
N VAL A 82 -8.40 -2.76 -19.83
CA VAL A 82 -9.10 -1.75 -19.01
C VAL A 82 -9.87 -0.76 -19.88
N ALA A 83 -11.19 -0.76 -19.73
CA ALA A 83 -12.16 0.01 -20.48
C ALA A 83 -12.62 1.28 -19.76
N ALA A 84 -12.41 1.38 -18.44
CA ALA A 84 -12.75 2.55 -17.64
C ALA A 84 -12.18 3.83 -18.26
N ARG A 85 -12.91 4.92 -18.19
CA ARG A 85 -12.45 6.26 -18.58
C ARG A 85 -12.07 7.05 -17.34
N ALA A 86 -10.96 7.80 -17.41
CA ALA A 86 -10.53 8.66 -16.30
C ALA A 86 -10.41 10.12 -16.75
N THR A 87 -10.96 11.02 -15.93
CA THR A 87 -10.84 12.48 -16.06
C THR A 87 -10.16 13.05 -14.83
N ALA A 88 -9.26 14.02 -15.01
CA ALA A 88 -8.66 14.75 -13.88
C ALA A 88 -9.61 15.84 -13.36
N ALA A 89 -9.68 15.99 -12.04
CA ALA A 89 -10.37 17.06 -11.34
C ALA A 89 -9.50 17.57 -10.18
N GLN A 90 -9.80 18.77 -9.68
CA GLN A 90 -9.19 19.31 -8.47
C GLN A 90 -10.20 19.25 -7.32
N ILE A 91 -9.79 18.66 -6.19
CA ILE A 91 -10.58 18.61 -4.97
C ILE A 91 -9.70 19.12 -3.83
N GLY A 92 -9.95 20.36 -3.39
CA GLY A 92 -8.99 21.08 -2.54
C GLY A 92 -7.69 21.33 -3.31
N SER A 93 -6.55 20.94 -2.72
CA SER A 93 -5.23 20.97 -3.36
C SER A 93 -4.87 19.68 -4.12
N ALA A 94 -5.73 18.66 -4.04
CA ALA A 94 -5.44 17.35 -4.61
C ALA A 94 -5.88 17.26 -6.08
N THR A 95 -4.98 16.79 -6.93
CA THR A 95 -5.35 16.26 -8.24
C THR A 95 -5.99 14.90 -8.06
N VAL A 96 -7.17 14.68 -8.65
CA VAL A 96 -7.90 13.41 -8.54
C VAL A 96 -8.24 12.90 -9.93
N HIS A 97 -7.82 11.66 -10.21
CA HIS A 97 -8.25 10.91 -11.39
C HIS A 97 -9.56 10.20 -11.07
N ILE A 98 -10.66 10.78 -11.55
CA ILE A 98 -12.00 10.18 -11.42
C ILE A 98 -12.17 9.16 -12.55
N ALA A 99 -11.95 7.89 -12.21
CA ALA A 99 -12.18 6.76 -13.09
C ALA A 99 -13.64 6.29 -13.00
N THR A 100 -14.27 6.11 -14.15
CA THR A 100 -15.62 5.56 -14.29
C THR A 100 -15.54 4.33 -15.18
N PRO A 101 -15.97 3.14 -14.71
CA PRO A 101 -15.96 1.92 -15.51
C PRO A 101 -16.95 2.03 -16.66
N SER A 102 -16.75 1.22 -17.71
CA SER A 102 -17.70 1.13 -18.83
C SER A 102 -19.03 0.52 -18.37
N ASP A 103 -18.96 -0.49 -17.49
CA ASP A 103 -20.09 -1.10 -16.79
C ASP A 103 -20.16 -0.59 -15.34
N LEU A 104 -20.76 0.59 -15.16
CA LEU A 104 -21.01 1.17 -13.83
C LEU A 104 -22.21 0.49 -13.18
N ARG A 105 -21.92 -0.40 -12.22
CA ARG A 105 -22.90 -1.27 -11.56
C ARG A 105 -23.49 -0.66 -10.29
N ASN A 106 -22.75 0.21 -9.61
CA ASN A 106 -23.31 1.05 -8.54
C ASN A 106 -22.68 2.45 -8.56
N SER A 107 -23.52 3.48 -8.62
CA SER A 107 -23.08 4.89 -8.72
C SER A 107 -23.01 5.63 -7.38
N GLU A 108 -23.55 5.02 -6.32
CA GLU A 108 -23.60 5.55 -4.95
C GLU A 108 -22.34 5.19 -4.16
N ILE A 109 -21.63 4.13 -4.55
CA ILE A 109 -20.39 3.70 -3.91
C ILE A 109 -19.19 4.31 -4.64
N VAL A 110 -18.20 4.76 -3.87
CA VAL A 110 -16.91 5.25 -4.38
C VAL A 110 -15.75 4.55 -3.70
N TYR A 111 -14.76 4.16 -4.51
CA TYR A 111 -13.47 3.68 -4.03
C TYR A 111 -12.46 4.83 -4.11
N ILE A 112 -11.85 5.21 -2.99
CA ILE A 112 -10.68 6.10 -2.96
C ILE A 112 -9.44 5.21 -3.02
N ASP A 113 -8.67 5.34 -4.10
CA ASP A 113 -7.44 4.59 -4.32
C ASP A 113 -6.23 5.51 -4.09
N LEU A 114 -5.32 5.03 -3.25
CA LEU A 114 -4.08 5.69 -2.89
C LEU A 114 -2.93 4.83 -3.41
N HIS A 115 -2.17 5.39 -4.35
CA HIS A 115 -1.09 4.66 -5.00
C HIS A 115 0.07 4.41 -4.03
N GLY A 116 0.85 3.35 -4.31
CA GLY A 116 2.13 3.10 -3.63
C GLY A 116 3.28 3.88 -4.26
N GLY A 117 4.51 3.55 -3.87
CA GLY A 117 5.72 4.16 -4.44
C GLY A 117 6.56 4.93 -3.42
N ALA A 118 6.70 4.41 -2.20
CA ALA A 118 7.56 4.99 -1.15
C ALA A 118 7.30 6.48 -0.88
N PHE A 119 6.05 6.93 -1.02
CA PHE A 119 5.60 8.34 -0.94
C PHE A 119 6.18 9.29 -2.00
N VAL A 120 7.07 8.83 -2.88
CA VAL A 120 7.79 9.66 -3.88
C VAL A 120 7.36 9.36 -5.32
N PHE A 121 6.86 8.15 -5.57
CA PHE A 121 6.54 7.63 -6.90
C PHE A 121 5.05 7.25 -7.02
N GLY A 122 4.63 6.94 -8.24
CA GLY A 122 3.31 6.37 -8.55
C GLY A 122 2.26 7.39 -8.97
N GLY A 123 2.60 8.67 -9.03
CA GLY A 123 1.70 9.74 -9.42
C GLY A 123 1.38 9.79 -10.92
N GLY A 124 0.62 10.81 -11.32
CA GLY A 124 0.26 11.11 -12.70
C GLY A 124 -0.37 9.92 -13.44
N ASN A 125 0.25 9.53 -14.57
CA ASN A 125 -0.32 8.47 -15.42
C ASN A 125 -0.38 7.11 -14.70
N ALA A 126 0.57 6.79 -13.81
CA ALA A 126 0.51 5.53 -13.08
C ALA A 126 -0.71 5.48 -12.14
N CYS A 127 -0.93 6.55 -11.36
CA CYS A 127 -2.12 6.71 -10.54
C CYS A 127 -3.41 6.63 -11.38
N ARG A 128 -3.44 7.31 -12.53
CA ARG A 128 -4.58 7.28 -13.45
C ARG A 128 -4.91 5.86 -13.92
N GLU A 129 -3.92 5.08 -14.39
CA GLU A 129 -4.17 3.72 -14.88
C GLU A 129 -4.56 2.75 -13.75
N ASN A 130 -4.02 2.94 -12.55
CA ASN A 130 -4.43 2.14 -11.39
C ASN A 130 -5.90 2.41 -11.03
N ALA A 131 -6.31 3.68 -10.96
CA ALA A 131 -7.70 4.04 -10.68
C ALA A 131 -8.68 3.47 -11.71
N ARG A 132 -8.28 3.44 -13.00
CA ARG A 132 -9.07 2.81 -14.06
C ARG A 132 -9.22 1.31 -13.84
N SER A 133 -8.12 0.64 -13.47
CA SER A 133 -8.12 -0.80 -13.19
C SER A 133 -9.04 -1.16 -12.02
N ILE A 134 -8.97 -0.41 -10.91
CA ILE A 134 -9.83 -0.59 -9.73
C ILE A 134 -11.30 -0.32 -10.07
N ALA A 135 -11.58 0.71 -10.86
CA ALA A 135 -12.93 1.03 -11.30
C ALA A 135 -13.58 -0.13 -12.08
N ASP A 136 -12.88 -0.70 -13.06
CA ASP A 136 -13.39 -1.85 -13.84
C ASP A 136 -13.47 -3.12 -13.00
N LEU A 137 -12.51 -3.36 -12.11
CA LEU A 137 -12.48 -4.52 -11.23
C LEU A 137 -13.74 -4.62 -10.36
N HIS A 138 -14.17 -3.48 -9.81
CA HIS A 138 -15.28 -3.43 -8.86
C HIS A 138 -16.58 -2.90 -9.47
N GLY A 139 -16.56 -2.39 -10.72
CA GLY A 139 -17.75 -1.83 -11.36
C GLY A 139 -18.33 -0.60 -10.66
N ILE A 140 -17.50 0.15 -9.96
CA ILE A 140 -17.85 1.37 -9.23
C ILE A 140 -16.88 2.50 -9.61
N ARG A 141 -17.20 3.74 -9.26
CA ARG A 141 -16.28 4.85 -9.49
C ARG A 141 -15.06 4.70 -8.59
N CYS A 142 -13.87 5.00 -9.13
CA CYS A 142 -12.64 5.08 -8.38
C CYS A 142 -12.06 6.49 -8.45
N TYR A 143 -11.71 7.06 -7.29
CA TYR A 143 -11.01 8.32 -7.16
C TYR A 143 -9.55 7.98 -6.85
N GLY A 144 -8.71 7.95 -7.88
CA GLY A 144 -7.26 7.87 -7.70
C GLY A 144 -6.73 9.23 -7.28
N ILE A 145 -6.20 9.34 -6.06
CA ILE A 145 -5.65 10.60 -5.57
C ILE A 145 -4.18 10.69 -6.01
N ASP A 146 -3.89 11.60 -6.92
CA ASP A 146 -2.53 11.97 -7.33
C ASP A 146 -2.00 12.99 -6.31
N TYR A 147 -1.72 12.46 -5.11
CA TYR A 147 -1.38 13.27 -3.94
C TYR A 147 -0.03 13.96 -4.14
N ARG A 148 0.14 15.13 -3.53
CA ARG A 148 1.40 15.88 -3.61
C ARG A 148 2.51 15.12 -2.87
N MET A 149 3.68 15.05 -3.51
CA MET A 149 4.81 14.23 -3.05
C MET A 149 6.08 15.06 -2.78
N PRO A 150 6.95 14.62 -1.85
CA PRO A 150 8.29 15.16 -1.72
C PRO A 150 9.14 14.95 -3.00
N PRO A 151 10.25 15.68 -3.16
CA PRO A 151 10.79 16.70 -2.23
C PRO A 151 10.00 18.01 -2.24
N ASP A 152 9.11 18.22 -3.20
CA ASP A 152 8.39 19.49 -3.38
C ASP A 152 7.29 19.70 -2.34
N HIS A 153 6.67 18.60 -1.89
CA HIS A 153 5.57 18.60 -0.93
C HIS A 153 5.72 17.45 0.08
N PRO A 154 6.60 17.60 1.09
CA PRO A 154 6.76 16.59 2.14
C PRO A 154 5.55 16.51 3.08
N PHE A 155 5.61 15.61 4.05
CA PHE A 155 4.61 15.48 5.11
C PHE A 155 4.25 16.85 5.75
N PRO A 156 2.96 17.16 5.96
CA PRO A 156 1.78 16.30 5.81
C PRO A 156 1.03 16.44 4.46
N ALA A 157 1.62 17.01 3.40
CA ALA A 157 0.88 17.40 2.20
C ALA A 157 0.04 16.27 1.56
N ALA A 158 0.61 15.07 1.41
CA ALA A 158 -0.12 13.92 0.87
C ALA A 158 -1.33 13.52 1.74
N LEU A 159 -1.17 13.54 3.08
CA LEU A 159 -2.24 13.21 4.01
C LEU A 159 -3.35 14.28 3.98
N ASP A 160 -2.99 15.56 3.87
CA ASP A 160 -3.95 16.65 3.75
C ASP A 160 -4.77 16.54 2.44
N ASP A 161 -4.13 16.13 1.35
CA ASP A 161 -4.80 15.86 0.07
C ASP A 161 -5.80 14.68 0.21
N CYS A 162 -5.37 13.57 0.82
CA CYS A 162 -6.22 12.40 1.05
C CYS A 162 -7.44 12.74 1.92
N LEU A 163 -7.22 13.47 3.01
CA LEU A 163 -8.29 13.88 3.93
C LEU A 163 -9.29 14.85 3.27
N SER A 164 -8.80 15.76 2.41
CA SER A 164 -9.65 16.69 1.65
C SER A 164 -10.59 15.96 0.70
N VAL A 165 -10.06 14.98 -0.05
CA VAL A 165 -10.87 14.16 -0.96
C VAL A 165 -11.82 13.25 -0.19
N TYR A 166 -11.37 12.70 0.94
CA TYR A 166 -12.23 11.89 1.80
C TYR A 166 -13.44 12.69 2.31
N ARG A 167 -13.23 13.90 2.84
CA ARG A 167 -14.31 14.80 3.27
C ARG A 167 -15.29 15.11 2.14
N TYR A 168 -14.77 15.38 0.93
CA TYR A 168 -15.60 15.59 -0.25
C TYR A 168 -16.44 14.34 -0.59
N ALA A 169 -15.83 13.15 -0.56
CA ALA A 169 -16.51 11.90 -0.85
C ALA A 169 -17.60 11.60 0.17
N VAL A 170 -17.32 11.75 1.47
CA VAL A 170 -18.32 11.57 2.54
C VAL A 170 -19.50 12.53 2.37
N GLN A 171 -19.24 13.81 2.05
CA GLN A 171 -20.30 14.78 1.81
C GLN A 171 -21.19 14.40 0.61
N LYS A 172 -20.59 13.79 -0.42
CA LYS A 172 -21.26 13.46 -1.68
C LYS A 172 -21.99 12.12 -1.66
N TYR A 173 -21.43 11.12 -0.99
CA TYR A 173 -21.88 9.72 -1.07
C TYR A 173 -22.39 9.18 0.27
N GLY A 174 -22.03 9.80 1.41
CA GLY A 174 -22.18 9.19 2.73
C GLY A 174 -20.98 8.30 3.07
N ALA A 175 -20.57 8.28 4.33
CA ALA A 175 -19.34 7.60 4.75
C ALA A 175 -19.42 6.07 4.62
N ASP A 176 -20.61 5.51 4.79
CA ASP A 176 -20.95 4.09 4.61
C ASP A 176 -20.93 3.63 3.14
N HIS A 177 -20.72 4.56 2.20
CA HIS A 177 -20.53 4.29 0.77
C HIS A 177 -19.12 4.63 0.27
N VAL A 178 -18.20 4.99 1.17
CA VAL A 178 -16.80 5.31 0.84
C VAL A 178 -15.89 4.17 1.26
N ILE A 179 -15.14 3.63 0.32
CA ILE A 179 -14.04 2.69 0.55
C ILE A 179 -12.73 3.47 0.43
N ILE A 180 -11.76 3.24 1.31
CA ILE A 180 -10.40 3.74 1.11
C ILE A 180 -9.46 2.54 1.00
N GLY A 181 -8.68 2.50 -0.07
CA GLY A 181 -7.68 1.46 -0.22
C GLY A 181 -6.37 1.99 -0.77
N GLY A 182 -5.32 1.20 -0.58
CA GLY A 182 -4.01 1.52 -1.10
C GLY A 182 -3.01 0.41 -0.90
N ARG A 183 -1.90 0.53 -1.63
CA ARG A 183 -0.78 -0.42 -1.60
C ARG A 183 0.48 0.27 -1.09
N SER A 184 1.31 -0.40 -0.29
CA SER A 184 2.59 0.17 0.16
C SER A 184 2.40 1.51 0.89
N ALA A 185 3.08 2.58 0.46
CA ALA A 185 2.85 3.96 0.91
C ALA A 185 1.38 4.43 0.80
N GLY A 186 0.62 3.97 -0.20
CA GLY A 186 -0.81 4.25 -0.30
C GLY A 186 -1.63 3.55 0.78
N GLY A 187 -1.20 2.35 1.20
CA GLY A 187 -1.78 1.65 2.35
C GLY A 187 -1.50 2.36 3.67
N ASN A 188 -0.34 3.02 3.77
CA ASN A 188 -0.07 3.95 4.87
C ASN A 188 -1.07 5.10 4.87
N LEU A 189 -1.15 5.85 3.75
CA LEU A 189 -2.02 7.01 3.64
C LEU A 189 -3.49 6.65 3.85
N ALA A 190 -3.93 5.45 3.46
CA ALA A 190 -5.29 4.97 3.69
C ALA A 190 -5.57 4.85 5.19
N LEU A 191 -4.67 4.19 5.92
CA LEU A 191 -4.78 4.01 7.36
C LEU A 191 -4.62 5.35 8.10
N ALA A 192 -3.66 6.19 7.71
CA ALA A 192 -3.43 7.51 8.30
C ALA A 192 -4.61 8.45 8.07
N THR A 193 -5.26 8.39 6.90
CA THR A 193 -6.48 9.18 6.61
C THR A 193 -7.62 8.76 7.52
N ALA A 194 -7.87 7.46 7.70
CA ALA A 194 -8.91 6.97 8.59
C ALA A 194 -8.59 7.26 10.08
N LEU A 195 -7.32 7.14 10.47
CA LEU A 195 -6.86 7.51 11.82
C LEU A 195 -7.09 8.99 12.10
N ARG A 196 -6.67 9.87 11.19
CA ARG A 196 -6.89 11.31 11.34
C ARG A 196 -8.36 11.68 11.29
N ALA A 197 -9.17 11.01 10.45
CA ALA A 197 -10.61 11.18 10.44
C ALA A 197 -11.26 10.81 11.79
N GLN A 198 -10.80 9.72 12.44
CA GLN A 198 -11.25 9.34 13.78
C GLN A 198 -10.87 10.41 14.81
N ASP A 199 -9.62 10.84 14.80
CA ASP A 199 -9.10 11.81 15.76
C ASP A 199 -9.74 13.21 15.60
N GLU A 200 -10.19 13.54 14.39
CA GLU A 200 -10.96 14.76 14.07
C GLU A 200 -12.48 14.59 14.25
N GLY A 201 -12.96 13.42 14.70
CA GLY A 201 -14.38 13.16 14.98
C GLY A 201 -15.27 13.07 13.73
N LEU A 202 -14.71 12.72 12.57
CA LEU A 202 -15.46 12.50 11.34
C LEU A 202 -16.13 11.13 11.36
N THR A 203 -17.28 11.00 10.68
CA THR A 203 -17.84 9.69 10.34
C THR A 203 -16.82 8.94 9.47
N LEU A 204 -16.54 7.68 9.80
CA LEU A 204 -15.47 6.87 9.22
C LEU A 204 -15.93 6.11 7.96
N PRO A 205 -15.01 5.72 7.04
CA PRO A 205 -15.39 5.04 5.80
C PRO A 205 -15.99 3.66 6.08
N ALA A 206 -16.68 3.10 5.09
CA ALA A 206 -17.30 1.78 5.17
C ALA A 206 -16.28 0.68 5.50
N CYS A 207 -15.10 0.73 4.87
CA CYS A 207 -13.99 -0.17 5.16
C CYS A 207 -12.65 0.32 4.58
N LEU A 208 -11.56 -0.32 4.99
CA LEU A 208 -10.21 -0.12 4.48
C LEU A 208 -9.66 -1.36 3.77
N ILE A 209 -8.94 -1.15 2.66
CA ILE A 209 -8.21 -2.19 1.93
C ILE A 209 -6.72 -1.86 1.90
N LEU A 210 -5.92 -2.58 2.69
CA LEU A 210 -4.50 -2.30 2.90
C LEU A 210 -3.66 -3.44 2.30
N LEU A 211 -3.01 -3.18 1.17
CA LEU A 211 -2.21 -4.18 0.45
C LEU A 211 -0.72 -3.93 0.68
N SER A 212 -0.04 -4.84 1.39
CA SER A 212 1.37 -4.72 1.79
C SER A 212 1.70 -3.30 2.33
N PRO A 213 1.05 -2.84 3.41
CA PRO A 213 1.07 -1.43 3.78
C PRO A 213 2.35 -1.01 4.56
N GLU A 214 2.95 0.12 4.19
CA GLU A 214 4.12 0.68 4.88
C GLU A 214 3.73 1.57 6.06
N ILE A 215 3.22 1.00 7.15
CA ILE A 215 2.59 1.77 8.27
C ILE A 215 3.53 2.06 9.45
N ASP A 216 4.78 1.64 9.36
CA ASP A 216 5.85 1.92 10.32
C ASP A 216 7.13 2.32 9.58
N LEU A 217 7.34 3.63 9.45
CA LEU A 217 8.48 4.24 8.77
C LEU A 217 9.75 4.21 9.62
N THR A 218 9.68 3.78 10.88
CA THR A 218 10.87 3.51 11.71
C THR A 218 11.55 2.19 11.35
N GLU A 219 10.90 1.37 10.52
CA GLU A 219 11.41 0.09 10.05
C GLU A 219 11.68 -0.92 11.18
N SER A 220 10.95 -0.79 12.29
CA SER A 220 11.23 -1.51 13.54
C SER A 220 10.80 -2.99 13.57
N GLY A 221 10.22 -3.51 12.49
CA GLY A 221 9.69 -4.87 12.43
C GLY A 221 10.71 -5.93 12.01
N ASP A 222 10.61 -7.14 12.55
CA ASP A 222 11.52 -8.28 12.26
C ASP A 222 11.74 -8.54 10.77
N SER A 223 10.71 -8.39 9.94
CA SER A 223 10.76 -8.63 8.49
C SER A 223 11.69 -7.68 7.75
N PHE A 224 11.94 -6.46 8.26
CA PHE A 224 12.95 -5.57 7.69
C PHE A 224 14.37 -6.15 7.78
N SER A 225 14.60 -7.08 8.72
CA SER A 225 15.84 -7.85 8.82
C SER A 225 15.71 -9.24 8.17
N ALA A 226 14.66 -9.99 8.51
CA ALA A 226 14.50 -11.38 8.09
C ALA A 226 14.20 -11.53 6.59
N ASN A 227 13.48 -10.57 6.00
CA ASN A 227 13.11 -10.56 4.57
C ASN A 227 13.98 -9.62 3.73
N ARG A 228 14.99 -8.96 4.33
CA ARG A 228 15.96 -8.17 3.58
C ARG A 228 16.62 -9.05 2.52
N THR A 229 16.65 -8.60 1.27
CA THR A 229 17.09 -9.33 0.07
C THR A 229 16.37 -10.65 -0.25
N LEU A 230 15.43 -11.08 0.59
CA LEU A 230 14.52 -12.18 0.30
C LEU A 230 13.28 -11.68 -0.46
N ASP A 231 12.82 -10.47 -0.13
CA ASP A 231 11.86 -9.74 -0.92
C ASP A 231 12.51 -9.32 -2.25
N VAL A 232 12.02 -9.87 -3.36
CA VAL A 232 12.59 -9.60 -4.68
C VAL A 232 12.13 -8.26 -5.28
N ASN A 233 11.02 -7.72 -4.78
CA ASN A 233 10.44 -6.46 -5.26
C ASN A 233 10.95 -5.28 -4.44
N LEU A 234 11.01 -5.44 -3.12
CA LEU A 234 11.54 -4.45 -2.17
C LEU A 234 12.69 -5.05 -1.33
N PRO A 235 13.86 -5.26 -1.93
CA PRO A 235 14.95 -6.01 -1.28
C PRO A 235 15.64 -5.25 -0.15
N ASN A 236 15.51 -3.93 -0.10
CA ASN A 236 16.16 -3.08 0.90
C ASN A 236 15.15 -2.18 1.62
N PRO A 237 15.44 -1.80 2.87
CA PRO A 237 14.67 -0.79 3.57
C PRO A 237 14.65 0.57 2.85
N LEU A 238 13.64 1.38 3.15
CA LEU A 238 13.30 2.64 2.49
C LEU A 238 13.66 3.88 3.31
N ILE A 239 14.53 3.74 4.32
CA ILE A 239 14.80 4.82 5.29
C ILE A 239 15.10 6.19 4.66
N SER A 240 15.79 6.22 3.50
CA SER A 240 16.06 7.48 2.81
C SER A 240 14.78 8.15 2.26
N ALA A 241 13.89 7.37 1.64
CA ALA A 241 12.58 7.85 1.18
C ALA A 241 11.70 8.27 2.36
N ASN A 242 11.73 7.49 3.45
CA ASN A 242 10.97 7.77 4.67
C ASN A 242 11.43 9.07 5.34
N GLN A 243 12.74 9.33 5.39
CA GLN A 243 13.30 10.60 5.88
C GLN A 243 12.97 11.78 4.97
N LEU A 244 13.03 11.59 3.64
CA LEU A 244 12.64 12.61 2.68
C LEU A 244 11.15 12.98 2.85
N TYR A 245 10.27 11.98 3.00
CA TYR A 245 8.84 12.21 3.21
C TYR A 245 8.57 12.92 4.55
N ALA A 246 9.22 12.49 5.63
CA ALA A 246 9.05 13.06 6.96
C ALA A 246 9.60 14.49 7.09
N ASN A 247 10.60 14.87 6.30
CA ASN A 247 11.20 16.20 6.29
C ASN A 247 11.54 16.72 7.69
N GLY A 248 12.22 15.87 8.47
CA GLY A 248 12.65 16.17 9.85
C GLY A 248 11.61 15.91 10.93
N ALA A 249 10.37 15.53 10.60
CA ALA A 249 9.42 15.03 11.58
C ALA A 249 9.85 13.65 12.13
N ASP A 250 9.41 13.35 13.34
CA ASP A 250 9.63 12.03 13.96
C ASP A 250 8.94 10.94 13.14
N LEU A 251 9.70 9.94 12.68
CA LEU A 251 9.16 8.80 11.92
C LEU A 251 8.12 8.02 12.73
N ALA A 252 8.18 8.07 14.07
CA ALA A 252 7.18 7.45 14.94
C ALA A 252 5.90 8.29 15.11
N HIS A 253 5.82 9.49 14.53
CA HIS A 253 4.61 10.31 14.56
C HIS A 253 3.40 9.52 14.01
N PRO A 254 2.24 9.49 14.68
CA PRO A 254 1.13 8.59 14.33
C PRO A 254 0.50 8.88 12.96
N TYR A 255 0.75 10.04 12.36
CA TYR A 255 0.31 10.35 10.98
C TYR A 255 1.39 10.10 9.92
N LEU A 256 2.61 9.76 10.33
CA LEU A 256 3.65 9.20 9.45
C LEU A 256 3.64 7.67 9.55
N SER A 257 3.64 7.16 10.77
CA SER A 257 3.57 5.73 11.09
C SER A 257 2.26 5.43 11.84
N PRO A 258 1.13 5.26 11.12
CA PRO A 258 -0.18 5.01 11.73
C PRO A 258 -0.24 3.74 12.56
N LEU A 259 0.74 2.83 12.44
CA LEU A 259 0.89 1.73 13.40
C LEU A 259 0.98 2.20 14.86
N PHE A 260 1.52 3.40 15.11
CA PHE A 260 1.64 3.96 16.47
C PHE A 260 0.41 4.75 16.94
N GLY A 261 -0.60 4.96 16.08
CA GLY A 261 -1.87 5.61 16.43
C GLY A 261 -2.74 4.80 17.39
N THR A 262 -3.84 5.39 17.87
CA THR A 262 -4.82 4.68 18.72
C THR A 262 -6.06 4.33 17.90
N PHE A 263 -6.47 3.06 17.95
CA PHE A 263 -7.67 2.58 17.26
C PHE A 263 -8.76 2.29 18.28
N THR A 264 -9.98 2.69 17.95
CA THR A 264 -11.18 2.42 18.76
C THR A 264 -12.01 1.29 18.13
N ALA A 265 -12.94 0.71 18.87
CA ALA A 265 -13.82 -0.35 18.35
C ALA A 265 -14.73 0.13 17.20
N THR A 266 -14.89 1.44 17.02
CA THR A 266 -15.63 2.04 15.90
C THR A 266 -14.79 2.27 14.64
N PHE A 267 -13.50 1.94 14.67
CA PHE A 267 -12.64 2.04 13.48
C PHE A 267 -13.16 1.14 12.35
N PRO A 268 -12.96 1.50 11.07
CA PRO A 268 -13.55 0.75 9.96
C PRO A 268 -13.07 -0.70 9.90
N PRO A 269 -13.94 -1.62 9.44
CA PRO A 269 -13.50 -2.93 8.99
C PRO A 269 -12.27 -2.81 8.08
N THR A 270 -11.21 -3.56 8.37
CA THR A 270 -9.92 -3.42 7.69
C THR A 270 -9.42 -4.75 7.15
N PHE A 271 -9.29 -4.84 5.83
CA PHE A 271 -8.60 -5.92 5.12
C PHE A 271 -7.11 -5.61 5.03
N ILE A 272 -6.27 -6.57 5.40
CA ILE A 272 -4.82 -6.45 5.37
C ILE A 272 -4.26 -7.63 4.57
N GLN A 273 -3.45 -7.35 3.56
CA GLN A 273 -2.74 -8.37 2.80
C GLN A 273 -1.22 -8.18 2.92
N SER A 274 -0.50 -9.28 3.03
CA SER A 274 0.96 -9.34 2.90
C SER A 274 1.40 -10.72 2.39
N GLY A 275 2.70 -10.99 2.39
CA GLY A 275 3.29 -12.24 1.93
C GLY A 275 4.40 -12.73 2.86
N THR A 276 4.72 -14.02 2.83
CA THR A 276 5.79 -14.54 3.71
C THR A 276 7.18 -14.00 3.35
N ARG A 277 7.38 -13.47 2.14
CA ARG A 277 8.61 -12.80 1.70
C ARG A 277 8.51 -11.29 1.60
N ASP A 278 7.38 -10.72 1.99
CA ASP A 278 7.16 -9.28 1.97
C ASP A 278 8.01 -8.59 3.05
N LEU A 279 8.79 -7.58 2.69
CA LEU A 279 9.56 -6.77 3.63
C LEU A 279 8.66 -6.14 4.70
N PHE A 280 7.39 -5.84 4.36
CA PHE A 280 6.40 -5.25 5.25
C PHE A 280 5.51 -6.26 5.97
N LEU A 281 5.85 -7.55 5.99
CA LEU A 281 5.10 -8.56 6.73
C LEU A 281 4.89 -8.17 8.21
N SER A 282 5.92 -7.63 8.86
CA SER A 282 5.83 -7.18 10.25
C SER A 282 4.83 -6.05 10.45
N ASN A 283 4.69 -5.16 9.46
CA ASN A 283 3.70 -4.09 9.50
C ASN A 283 2.28 -4.68 9.50
N ALA A 284 2.01 -5.60 8.57
CA ALA A 284 0.72 -6.26 8.46
C ALA A 284 0.33 -7.02 9.73
N VAL A 285 1.22 -7.88 10.26
CA VAL A 285 0.90 -8.69 11.45
C VAL A 285 0.77 -7.84 12.72
N ARG A 286 1.58 -6.77 12.87
CA ARG A 286 1.51 -5.87 14.03
C ARG A 286 0.23 -5.03 14.00
N LEU A 287 -0.18 -4.53 12.82
CA LEU A 287 -1.45 -3.83 12.68
C LEU A 287 -2.63 -4.74 12.99
N HIS A 288 -2.68 -5.92 12.37
CA HIS A 288 -3.74 -6.89 12.61
C HIS A 288 -3.90 -7.17 14.11
N ARG A 289 -2.79 -7.45 14.82
CA ARG A 289 -2.79 -7.65 16.28
C ARG A 289 -3.33 -6.43 17.03
N LYS A 290 -3.00 -5.22 16.60
CA LYS A 290 -3.43 -3.98 17.24
C LYS A 290 -4.92 -3.71 17.01
N LEU A 291 -5.43 -3.93 15.79
CA LEU A 291 -6.86 -3.83 15.46
C LEU A 291 -7.69 -4.87 16.20
N CYS A 292 -7.24 -6.13 16.29
CA CYS A 292 -7.92 -7.14 17.12
C CYS A 292 -8.02 -6.72 18.59
N LYS A 293 -6.96 -6.15 19.16
CA LYS A 293 -6.96 -5.66 20.56
C LYS A 293 -7.94 -4.50 20.76
N ALA A 294 -8.18 -3.71 19.73
CA ALA A 294 -9.18 -2.64 19.71
C ALA A 294 -10.60 -3.14 19.38
N ALA A 295 -10.80 -4.46 19.20
CA ALA A 295 -12.06 -5.06 18.78
C ALA A 295 -12.59 -4.57 17.42
N VAL A 296 -11.69 -4.17 16.51
CA VAL A 296 -12.01 -3.79 15.14
C VAL A 296 -12.17 -5.06 14.29
N VAL A 297 -13.16 -5.07 13.39
CA VAL A 297 -13.31 -6.13 12.39
C VAL A 297 -12.10 -6.08 11.46
N THR A 298 -11.29 -7.14 11.43
CA THR A 298 -10.10 -7.17 10.59
C THR A 298 -9.84 -8.57 10.07
N GLU A 299 -9.35 -8.63 8.83
CA GLU A 299 -8.88 -9.85 8.21
C GLU A 299 -7.42 -9.65 7.79
N LEU A 300 -6.58 -10.64 8.06
CA LEU A 300 -5.19 -10.68 7.59
C LEU A 300 -5.01 -11.87 6.65
N HIS A 301 -4.60 -11.58 5.43
CA HIS A 301 -4.30 -12.55 4.39
C HIS A 301 -2.79 -12.55 4.12
N VAL A 302 -2.12 -13.68 4.37
CA VAL A 302 -0.68 -13.84 4.14
C VAL A 302 -0.45 -14.95 3.12
N PHE A 303 0.10 -14.58 1.97
CA PHE A 303 0.34 -15.50 0.86
C PHE A 303 1.77 -16.05 0.91
N GLU A 304 1.90 -17.35 0.65
CA GLU A 304 3.21 -18.01 0.67
C GLU A 304 4.12 -17.47 -0.43
N ALA A 305 5.39 -17.24 -0.11
CA ALA A 305 6.46 -16.72 -0.97
C ALA A 305 6.23 -15.33 -1.58
N MET A 306 5.08 -14.71 -1.35
CA MET A 306 4.71 -13.46 -1.99
C MET A 306 5.62 -12.32 -1.52
N PRO A 307 6.26 -11.57 -2.44
CA PRO A 307 7.07 -10.40 -2.11
C PRO A 307 6.19 -9.16 -1.94
N HIS A 308 6.81 -8.02 -1.59
CA HIS A 308 6.15 -6.73 -1.55
C HIS A 308 5.41 -6.44 -2.86
N GLY A 309 4.14 -6.06 -2.76
CA GLY A 309 3.34 -5.72 -3.93
C GLY A 309 2.87 -6.90 -4.79
N GLY A 310 2.96 -8.14 -4.33
CA GLY A 310 2.35 -9.29 -4.99
C GLY A 310 3.22 -9.91 -6.08
N PHE A 311 2.64 -10.85 -6.85
CA PHE A 311 3.35 -11.57 -7.91
C PHE A 311 3.18 -10.96 -9.31
N GLY A 312 2.50 -9.82 -9.42
CA GLY A 312 2.39 -9.08 -10.68
C GLY A 312 1.27 -9.56 -11.62
N GLY A 313 0.24 -10.20 -11.09
CA GLY A 313 -0.95 -10.64 -11.84
C GLY A 313 -1.01 -12.14 -12.07
N THR A 314 -0.48 -12.92 -11.13
CA THR A 314 -0.58 -14.38 -11.12
C THR A 314 -1.89 -14.84 -10.46
N GLU A 315 -2.10 -16.15 -10.39
CA GLU A 315 -3.26 -16.78 -9.75
C GLU A 315 -3.45 -16.30 -8.30
N GLU A 316 -2.37 -16.13 -7.54
CA GLU A 316 -2.42 -15.62 -6.17
C GLU A 316 -2.84 -14.15 -6.10
N ASP A 317 -2.51 -13.32 -7.09
CA ASP A 317 -2.99 -11.94 -7.15
C ASP A 317 -4.49 -11.89 -7.52
N GLU A 318 -4.97 -12.84 -8.32
CA GLU A 318 -6.39 -13.03 -8.61
C GLU A 318 -7.15 -13.47 -7.35
N GLU A 319 -6.59 -14.42 -6.57
CA GLU A 319 -7.14 -14.83 -5.28
C GLU A 319 -7.24 -13.64 -4.30
N ILE A 320 -6.20 -12.81 -4.21
CA ILE A 320 -6.27 -11.55 -3.42
C ILE A 320 -7.45 -10.69 -3.89
N ALA A 321 -7.62 -10.51 -5.21
CA ALA A 321 -8.70 -9.68 -5.74
C ALA A 321 -10.09 -10.28 -5.44
N GLN A 322 -10.23 -11.60 -5.45
CA GLN A 322 -11.45 -12.31 -5.06
C GLN A 322 -11.75 -12.11 -3.57
N GLU A 323 -10.75 -12.24 -2.70
CA GLU A 323 -10.88 -12.04 -1.25
C GLU A 323 -11.20 -10.59 -0.89
N VAL A 324 -10.58 -9.61 -1.56
CA VAL A 324 -10.97 -8.20 -1.46
C VAL A 324 -12.43 -8.02 -1.89
N GLY A 325 -12.84 -8.61 -3.02
CA GLY A 325 -14.22 -8.55 -3.48
C GLY A 325 -15.22 -9.12 -2.46
N ARG A 326 -14.90 -10.27 -1.85
CA ARG A 326 -15.69 -10.88 -0.77
C ARG A 326 -15.79 -9.95 0.42
N PHE A 327 -14.66 -9.40 0.87
CA PHE A 327 -14.61 -8.49 2.01
C PHE A 327 -15.44 -7.22 1.77
N LEU A 328 -15.35 -6.62 0.57
CA LEU A 328 -16.15 -5.46 0.21
C LEU A 328 -17.66 -5.76 0.23
N ARG A 329 -18.10 -6.90 -0.30
CA ARG A 329 -19.52 -7.32 -0.24
C ARG A 329 -20.02 -7.56 1.17
N ALA A 330 -19.16 -8.02 2.07
CA ALA A 330 -19.51 -8.23 3.47
C ALA A 330 -19.67 -6.92 4.26
N ASN A 331 -18.95 -5.85 3.87
CA ASN A 331 -18.85 -4.62 4.68
C ASN A 331 -19.48 -3.38 4.03
N VAL A 332 -19.79 -3.41 2.72
CA VAL A 332 -20.32 -2.26 1.98
C VAL A 332 -21.67 -2.62 1.36
N ARG A 333 -22.73 -1.95 1.84
CA ARG A 333 -24.10 -2.23 1.39
C ARG A 333 -24.27 -1.87 -0.08
N GLY A 334 -24.77 -2.83 -0.87
CA GLY A 334 -25.00 -2.63 -2.31
C GLY A 334 -23.75 -2.76 -3.17
N MET A 335 -22.65 -3.27 -2.63
CA MET A 335 -21.43 -3.56 -3.39
C MET A 335 -21.68 -4.61 -4.47
N PRO A 336 -21.37 -4.34 -5.75
CA PRO A 336 -21.45 -5.33 -6.83
C PRO A 336 -20.47 -6.49 -6.67
N ASP A 337 -20.69 -7.58 -7.39
CA ASP A 337 -19.68 -8.63 -7.57
C ASP A 337 -18.44 -8.09 -8.28
N SER A 338 -17.25 -8.57 -7.95
CA SER A 338 -16.04 -8.20 -8.69
C SER A 338 -16.03 -8.85 -10.07
N SER A 339 -15.40 -8.23 -11.06
CA SER A 339 -15.22 -8.81 -12.40
C SER A 339 -14.08 -9.82 -12.49
N VAL A 340 -13.46 -10.17 -11.35
CA VAL A 340 -12.47 -11.26 -11.24
C VAL A 340 -13.14 -12.56 -11.69
N ARG A 341 -12.54 -13.20 -12.70
CA ARG A 341 -12.97 -14.52 -13.17
C ARG A 341 -12.47 -15.61 -12.23
#